data_AF-X1J753-F1
#
_entry.id   AF-X1J753-F1
#
_cell.length_a   1.000
_cell.length_b   1.000
_cell.length_c   1.000
_cell.angle_alpha   90.00
_cell.angle_beta   90.00
_cell.angle_gamma   90.00
#
_symmetry.space_group_name_H-M   'P 1'
#
loop_
_entity.id
_entity.type
_entity.pdbx_description
1 polymer ?
#
loop_
_entity_poly.entity_id
_entity_poly.type
_entity_poly.pdbx_seq_one_letter_code
_entity_poly.pdbx_strand_id
1 'polypeptide(L)'
;SSITIDIGGMWLEDAANPPWQILDDRPAETTIGPYGYLLIWADDDIGHTPGLHAGFKLDKDGDQISLYDTDGTTLIDSIIFDDQDANISYGRYPDASDDWYNMPDPTPLLPNTVGMAATPYFSHPGGTFATNFSLGLATKSPPAQIYYTTNGDEPTTGSTLYTAPFTVNLTTWVRARAYEPGLVPSPIVSETYIKLDPDVQSFSSNLPIVLIDSFGANIDNADRSHHPISMVFIDTDEIIGR
;
A
#
# COMPACT_ATOMS: atom_id res chain seq x y z
N SER A 1 19.81 -0.35 9.86
CA SER A 1 21.10 -0.12 10.54
C SER A 1 21.58 -1.43 11.15
N SER A 2 22.88 -1.75 11.14
CA SER A 2 23.44 -2.99 11.75
C SER A 2 24.14 -2.75 13.09
N ILE A 3 24.02 -1.54 13.64
CA ILE A 3 24.67 -1.16 14.88
C ILE A 3 23.64 -1.07 16.00
N THR A 4 24.08 -1.46 17.19
CA THR A 4 23.37 -1.20 18.44
C THR A 4 23.66 0.23 18.87
N ILE A 5 22.64 0.94 19.34
CA ILE A 5 22.75 2.33 19.82
C ILE A 5 22.11 2.41 21.20
N ASP A 6 22.82 2.97 22.17
CA ASP A 6 22.25 3.36 23.44
C ASP A 6 21.78 4.81 23.35
N ILE A 7 20.50 5.05 23.67
CA ILE A 7 19.89 6.38 23.62
C ILE A 7 19.70 7.00 25.02
N GLY A 8 20.27 6.39 26.07
CA GLY A 8 20.30 6.97 27.41
C GLY A 8 20.94 8.37 27.40
N GLY A 9 20.36 9.30 28.14
CA GLY A 9 20.81 10.69 28.23
C GLY A 9 20.27 11.63 27.15
N MET A 10 19.63 11.11 26.10
CA MET A 10 18.87 11.91 25.13
C MET A 10 17.59 12.46 25.76
N TRP A 11 16.92 13.39 25.08
CA TRP A 11 15.76 14.11 25.64
C TRP A 11 14.52 13.95 24.77
N LEU A 12 13.39 13.67 25.40
CA LEU A 12 12.06 13.74 24.78
C LEU A 12 11.30 14.93 25.34
N GLU A 13 10.69 15.70 24.45
CA GLU A 13 9.89 16.87 24.79
C GLU A 13 8.50 16.72 24.22
N ASP A 14 7.51 17.02 25.06
CA ASP A 14 6.18 17.46 24.66
C ASP A 14 6.14 18.98 24.82
N ALA A 15 5.68 19.70 23.79
CA ALA A 15 5.75 21.17 23.71
C ALA A 15 5.08 21.91 24.88
N ALA A 16 4.18 21.27 25.63
CA ALA A 16 3.53 21.83 26.80
C ALA A 16 4.33 21.68 28.11
N ASN A 17 5.38 20.85 28.10
CA ASN A 17 6.06 20.36 29.31
C ASN A 17 7.59 20.53 29.26
N PRO A 18 8.27 20.57 30.42
CA PRO A 18 9.73 20.50 30.44
C PRO A 18 10.22 19.20 29.78
N PRO A 19 11.33 19.24 29.03
CA PRO A 19 11.87 18.04 28.40
C PRO A 19 12.26 17.00 29.45
N TRP A 20 11.92 15.74 29.19
CA TRP A 20 12.25 14.58 30.01
C TRP A 20 13.50 13.89 29.45
N GLN A 21 14.50 13.69 30.31
CA GLN A 21 15.70 12.95 29.92
C GLN A 21 15.45 11.44 30.01
N ILE A 22 15.77 10.73 28.93
CA ILE A 22 15.82 9.27 28.93
C ILE A 22 16.93 8.84 29.90
N LEU A 23 16.60 7.92 30.83
CA LEU A 23 17.52 7.47 31.89
C LEU A 23 18.90 7.06 31.33
N ASP A 24 19.98 7.65 31.84
CA ASP A 24 21.35 7.40 31.36
C ASP A 24 22.10 6.34 32.18
N ASP A 25 21.47 5.81 33.22
CA ASP A 25 22.04 4.82 34.15
C ASP A 25 21.50 3.39 33.93
N ARG A 26 20.62 3.19 32.93
CA ARG A 26 19.95 1.91 32.64
C ARG A 26 20.15 1.46 31.17
N PRO A 27 21.40 1.22 30.73
CA PRO A 27 21.70 0.86 29.33
C PRO A 27 20.98 -0.39 28.84
N ALA A 28 20.69 -1.35 29.73
CA ALA A 28 19.92 -2.55 29.36
C ALA A 28 18.48 -2.24 28.91
N GLU A 29 17.96 -1.08 29.30
CA GLU A 29 16.62 -0.61 28.97
C GLU A 29 16.64 0.51 27.93
N THR A 30 17.76 1.18 27.68
CA THR A 30 17.86 2.29 26.71
C THR A 30 18.62 1.92 25.44
N THR A 31 19.09 0.67 25.35
CA THR A 31 19.80 0.18 24.18
C THR A 31 18.84 -0.36 23.12
N ILE A 32 18.92 0.19 21.92
CA ILE A 32 18.22 -0.25 20.71
C ILE A 32 19.17 -1.10 19.86
N GLY A 33 18.82 -2.38 19.69
CA GLY A 33 19.54 -3.28 18.79
C GLY A 33 19.31 -2.93 17.31
N PRO A 34 20.03 -3.57 16.37
CA PRO A 34 19.79 -3.42 14.94
C PRO A 34 18.33 -3.73 14.58
N TYR A 35 17.61 -2.77 13.98
CA TYR A 35 16.17 -2.86 13.70
C TYR A 35 15.29 -3.14 14.93
N GLY A 36 15.82 -2.87 16.13
CA GLY A 36 15.09 -2.98 17.38
C GLY A 36 14.21 -1.76 17.62
N TYR A 37 13.32 -1.91 18.59
CA TYR A 37 12.42 -0.87 19.05
C TYR A 37 12.58 -0.69 20.56
N LEU A 38 12.26 0.51 21.03
CA LEU A 38 12.19 0.83 22.45
C LEU A 38 10.77 1.26 22.81
N LEU A 39 10.27 0.86 23.97
CA LEU A 39 8.97 1.27 24.50
C LEU A 39 9.18 2.28 25.63
N ILE A 40 8.55 3.45 25.50
CA ILE A 40 8.50 4.50 26.52
C ILE A 40 7.02 4.82 26.76
N TRP A 41 6.59 4.80 28.02
CA TRP A 41 5.25 5.21 28.41
C TRP A 41 5.22 6.72 28.64
N ALA A 42 4.37 7.45 27.92
CA ALA A 42 4.10 8.87 28.18
C ALA A 42 2.89 9.00 29.13
N ASP A 43 3.12 8.71 30.42
CA ASP A 43 2.07 8.59 31.42
C ASP A 43 2.22 9.49 32.65
N ASP A 44 3.22 10.39 32.66
CA ASP A 44 3.55 11.29 33.78
C ASP A 44 3.69 10.54 35.12
N ASP A 45 4.25 9.33 35.09
CA ASP A 45 4.45 8.48 36.28
C ASP A 45 5.92 8.04 36.43
N ILE A 46 6.79 9.03 36.66
CA ILE A 46 8.21 8.78 36.90
C ILE A 46 8.38 7.97 38.20
N GLY A 47 8.88 6.74 38.08
CA GLY A 47 9.20 5.87 39.21
C GLY A 47 8.41 4.57 39.26
N HIS A 48 7.48 4.35 38.33
CA HIS A 48 6.88 3.04 38.14
C HIS A 48 7.91 2.06 37.57
N THR A 49 8.22 0.99 38.31
CA THR A 49 9.09 -0.10 37.84
C THR A 49 8.25 -1.35 37.65
N PRO A 50 8.37 -2.07 36.51
CA PRO A 50 9.43 -1.98 35.48
C PRO A 50 9.07 -1.10 34.26
N GLY A 51 10.08 -0.48 33.61
CA GLY A 51 9.91 0.26 32.35
C GLY A 51 10.55 1.66 32.31
N LEU A 52 10.42 2.31 31.15
CA LEU A 52 10.76 3.72 30.91
C LEU A 52 9.48 4.57 30.88
N HIS A 53 9.23 5.30 31.95
CA HIS A 53 8.05 6.16 32.11
C HIS A 53 8.46 7.62 32.03
N ALA A 54 7.94 8.34 31.03
CA ALA A 54 8.22 9.74 30.80
C ALA A 54 7.42 10.62 31.76
N GLY A 55 8.00 11.76 32.14
CA GLY A 55 7.40 12.76 33.04
C GLY A 55 6.35 13.65 32.40
N PHE A 56 5.65 13.18 31.37
CA PHE A 56 4.63 13.92 30.65
C PHE A 56 3.60 12.95 30.05
N LYS A 57 2.46 13.50 29.62
CA LYS A 57 1.40 12.80 28.88
C LYS A 57 1.14 13.53 27.57
N LEU A 58 0.90 12.77 26.52
CA LEU A 58 0.49 13.31 25.23
C LEU A 58 -1.01 13.69 25.25
N ASP A 59 -1.35 14.84 24.66
CA ASP A 59 -2.76 15.25 24.51
C ASP A 59 -3.43 14.48 23.36
N LYS A 60 -4.67 14.04 23.60
CA LYS A 60 -5.48 13.37 22.58
C LYS A 60 -6.05 14.34 21.54
N ASP A 61 -6.12 15.64 21.83
CA ASP A 61 -6.64 16.67 20.92
C ASP A 61 -5.55 17.28 20.02
N GLY A 62 -4.40 16.61 19.95
CA GLY A 62 -3.22 16.99 19.18
C GLY A 62 -2.09 17.56 20.03
N ASP A 63 -0.87 17.19 19.69
CA ASP A 63 0.34 17.53 20.44
C ASP A 63 1.60 17.48 19.55
N GLN A 64 2.74 17.81 20.12
CA GLN A 64 4.05 17.63 19.50
C GLN A 64 4.91 16.71 20.38
N ILE A 65 5.62 15.76 19.76
CA ILE A 65 6.72 15.04 20.41
C ILE A 65 8.01 15.25 19.63
N SER A 66 9.07 15.63 20.34
CA SER A 66 10.38 15.92 19.78
C SER A 66 11.48 15.13 20.49
N LEU A 67 12.43 14.60 19.73
CA LEU A 67 13.63 13.92 20.23
C LEU A 67 14.85 14.82 19.99
N TYR A 68 15.58 15.11 21.06
CA TYR A 68 16.84 15.85 21.01
C TYR A 68 18.02 14.97 21.42
N ASP A 69 19.20 15.33 20.93
CA ASP A 69 20.47 14.72 21.34
C ASP A 69 20.74 14.97 22.83
N THR A 70 21.76 14.31 23.36
CA THR A 70 22.27 14.39 24.74
C THR A 70 22.61 15.80 25.22
N ASP A 71 22.85 16.75 24.31
CA ASP A 71 23.06 18.17 24.65
C ASP A 71 21.76 18.91 25.03
N GLY A 72 20.59 18.28 24.81
CA GLY A 72 19.26 18.82 25.10
C GLY A 72 18.80 19.94 24.17
N THR A 73 19.50 20.18 23.06
CA THR A 73 19.22 21.32 22.15
C THR A 73 19.27 20.96 20.66
N THR A 74 20.05 19.94 20.28
CA THR A 74 20.14 19.48 18.89
C THR A 74 18.95 18.58 18.56
N LEU A 75 18.02 19.09 17.76
CA LEU A 75 16.85 18.33 17.31
C LEU A 75 17.27 17.17 16.39
N ILE A 76 16.77 15.96 16.68
CA ILE A 76 17.00 14.75 15.88
C ILE A 76 15.78 14.42 15.02
N ASP A 77 14.59 14.38 15.63
CA ASP A 77 13.32 14.17 14.92
C ASP A 77 12.17 14.78 15.73
N SER A 78 11.06 15.07 15.06
CA SER A 78 9.84 15.55 15.69
C SER A 78 8.61 15.24 14.87
N ILE A 79 7.48 15.09 15.53
CA ILE A 79 6.16 15.06 14.90
C ILE A 79 5.20 15.96 15.65
N ILE A 80 4.38 16.69 14.89
CA ILE A 80 3.15 17.31 15.38
C ILE A 80 2.01 16.43 14.87
N PHE A 81 1.12 16.01 15.75
CA PHE A 81 -0.03 15.20 15.40
C PHE A 81 -1.33 15.87 15.86
N ASP A 82 -2.40 15.60 15.12
CA ASP A 82 -3.74 16.14 15.39
C ASP A 82 -4.54 15.19 16.32
N ASP A 83 -5.84 15.44 16.46
CA ASP A 83 -6.80 14.61 17.22
C ASP A 83 -6.56 13.09 17.03
N GLN A 84 -6.43 12.39 18.15
CA GLN A 84 -6.23 10.95 18.21
C GLN A 84 -7.54 10.22 18.48
N ASP A 85 -7.81 9.19 17.68
CA ASP A 85 -8.96 8.31 17.87
C ASP A 85 -8.66 7.22 18.91
N ALA A 86 -9.64 6.93 19.76
CA ALA A 86 -9.50 5.87 20.76
C ALA A 86 -9.26 4.50 20.10
N ASN A 87 -8.24 3.78 20.59
CA ASN A 87 -7.78 2.47 20.06
C ASN A 87 -7.17 2.51 18.66
N ILE A 88 -6.80 3.69 18.15
CA ILE A 88 -6.06 3.84 16.91
C ILE A 88 -4.68 4.40 17.25
N SER A 89 -3.62 3.68 16.91
CA SER A 89 -2.26 4.19 17.02
C SER A 89 -1.93 5.11 15.84
N TYR A 90 -0.96 6.00 16.00
CA TYR A 90 -0.46 6.86 14.92
C TYR A 90 1.05 6.68 14.78
N GLY A 91 1.53 6.39 13.56
CA GLY A 91 2.93 6.02 13.37
C GLY A 91 3.41 6.13 11.93
N ARG A 92 4.74 6.10 11.74
CA ARG A 92 5.38 6.05 10.42
C ARG A 92 5.19 4.68 9.77
N TYR A 93 4.93 4.65 8.47
CA TYR A 93 4.97 3.41 7.67
C TYR A 93 5.32 3.68 6.19
N PRO A 94 6.31 2.97 5.60
CA PRO A 94 7.23 2.04 6.25
C PRO A 94 8.14 2.74 7.27
N ASP A 95 8.87 1.97 8.07
CA ASP A 95 9.80 2.50 9.07
C ASP A 95 10.74 3.57 8.45
N ALA A 96 10.91 4.68 9.16
CA ALA A 96 11.70 5.86 8.76
C ALA A 96 11.20 6.60 7.49
N SER A 97 9.98 6.35 7.01
CA SER A 97 9.33 7.20 6.00
C SER A 97 8.85 8.53 6.57
N ASP A 98 8.66 9.54 5.72
CA ASP A 98 8.04 10.83 6.09
C ASP A 98 6.52 10.74 6.27
N ASP A 99 5.91 9.62 5.87
CA ASP A 99 4.47 9.42 5.89
C ASP A 99 4.00 8.81 7.23
N TRP A 100 2.90 9.35 7.76
CA TRP A 100 2.27 8.92 9.01
C TRP A 100 0.85 8.42 8.78
N TYR A 101 0.49 7.35 9.47
CA TYR A 101 -0.79 6.66 9.27
C TYR A 101 -1.45 6.31 10.60
N ASN A 102 -2.78 6.32 10.57
CA ASN A 102 -3.62 5.70 11.58
C ASN A 102 -3.52 4.16 11.47
N MET A 103 -3.29 3.50 12.60
CA MET A 103 -3.02 2.08 12.70
C MET A 103 -3.98 1.44 13.72
N PRO A 104 -5.02 0.73 13.26
CA PRO A 104 -6.05 0.17 14.14
C PRO A 104 -5.54 -1.00 14.99
N ASP A 105 -4.46 -1.65 14.57
CA ASP A 105 -3.84 -2.75 15.29
C ASP A 105 -2.51 -2.27 15.90
N PRO A 106 -2.40 -2.10 17.22
CA PRO A 106 -1.16 -1.64 17.85
C PRO A 106 -0.06 -2.71 17.77
N THR A 107 1.15 -2.30 17.40
CA THR A 107 2.32 -3.18 17.23
C THR A 107 3.49 -2.82 18.16
N PRO A 108 3.28 -2.74 19.50
CA PRO A 108 4.38 -2.39 20.40
C PRO A 108 5.54 -3.38 20.28
N LEU A 109 6.76 -2.84 20.19
CA LEU A 109 8.01 -3.61 20.02
C LEU A 109 8.12 -4.42 18.72
N LEU A 110 7.24 -4.19 17.75
CA LEU A 110 7.23 -4.83 16.43
C LEU A 110 7.17 -3.75 15.33
N PRO A 111 7.53 -4.09 14.08
CA PRO A 111 7.33 -3.18 12.96
C PRO A 111 5.87 -2.73 12.84
N ASN A 112 5.68 -1.46 12.51
CA ASN A 112 4.34 -0.90 12.29
C ASN A 112 3.63 -1.60 11.13
N THR A 113 2.31 -1.75 11.26
CA THR A 113 1.44 -2.21 10.18
C THR A 113 0.34 -1.20 9.92
N VAL A 114 -0.02 -1.04 8.66
CA VAL A 114 -1.12 -0.18 8.23
C VAL A 114 -2.21 -1.04 7.61
N GLY A 115 -3.46 -0.68 7.86
CA GLY A 115 -4.57 -1.28 7.15
C GLY A 115 -4.45 -0.98 5.65
N MET A 116 -4.85 -1.93 4.81
CA MET A 116 -4.78 -1.82 3.36
C MET A 116 -6.19 -1.81 2.77
N ALA A 117 -6.44 -0.93 1.80
CA ALA A 117 -7.71 -0.87 1.11
C ALA A 117 -8.06 -2.23 0.46
N ALA A 118 -9.33 -2.62 0.53
CA ALA A 118 -9.77 -3.90 0.00
C ALA A 118 -9.57 -3.96 -1.54
N THR A 119 -8.97 -5.05 -2.01
CA THR A 119 -8.68 -5.26 -3.43
C THR A 119 -9.94 -5.21 -4.30
N PRO A 120 -9.94 -4.46 -5.42
CA PRO A 120 -11.01 -4.52 -6.40
C PRO A 120 -11.16 -5.91 -7.01
N TYR A 121 -12.36 -6.23 -7.49
CA TYR A 121 -12.63 -7.42 -8.29
C TYR A 121 -13.47 -7.06 -9.52
N PHE A 122 -13.25 -7.82 -10.59
CA PHE A 122 -13.93 -7.65 -11.87
C PHE A 122 -15.21 -8.49 -11.92
N SER A 123 -16.27 -7.94 -12.51
CA SER A 123 -17.52 -8.67 -12.76
C SER A 123 -17.38 -9.77 -13.82
N HIS A 124 -16.36 -9.70 -14.67
CA HIS A 124 -16.06 -10.68 -15.71
C HIS A 124 -14.57 -11.05 -15.65
N PRO A 125 -14.22 -12.34 -15.65
CA PRO A 125 -12.82 -12.75 -15.76
C PRO A 125 -12.26 -12.36 -17.13
N GLY A 126 -10.96 -12.12 -17.21
CA GLY A 126 -10.26 -11.87 -18.48
C GLY A 126 -10.30 -13.06 -19.42
N GLY A 127 -9.97 -12.81 -20.68
CA GLY A 127 -9.97 -13.79 -21.75
C GLY A 127 -10.45 -13.22 -23.08
N THR A 128 -10.77 -14.13 -24.00
CA THR A 128 -11.29 -13.78 -25.32
C THR A 128 -12.80 -13.50 -25.25
N PHE A 129 -13.28 -12.55 -26.05
CA PHE A 129 -14.71 -12.25 -26.15
C PHE A 129 -15.15 -11.97 -27.59
N ALA A 130 -16.33 -12.47 -27.94
CA ALA A 130 -16.96 -12.29 -29.25
C ALA A 130 -18.02 -11.19 -29.23
N THR A 131 -18.75 -11.05 -28.13
CA THR A 131 -19.84 -10.08 -27.96
C THR A 131 -19.45 -9.03 -26.92
N ASN A 132 -19.74 -7.76 -27.22
CA ASN A 132 -19.45 -6.66 -26.30
C ASN A 132 -20.22 -6.87 -24.99
N PHE A 133 -19.64 -6.46 -23.87
CA PHE A 133 -20.25 -6.66 -22.55
C PHE A 133 -20.00 -5.44 -21.66
N SER A 134 -20.77 -5.36 -20.57
CA SER A 134 -20.61 -4.32 -19.56
C SER A 134 -19.72 -4.85 -18.44
N LEU A 135 -18.55 -4.25 -18.27
CA LEU A 135 -17.61 -4.56 -17.21
C LEU A 135 -17.86 -3.65 -16.01
N GLY A 136 -18.31 -4.24 -14.91
CA GLY A 136 -18.31 -3.63 -13.59
C GLY A 136 -17.06 -3.98 -12.78
N LEU A 137 -16.64 -3.04 -11.93
CA LEU A 137 -15.67 -3.19 -10.86
C LEU A 137 -16.37 -3.05 -9.51
N ALA A 138 -15.87 -3.71 -8.48
CA ALA A 138 -16.36 -3.56 -7.12
C ALA A 138 -15.27 -3.88 -6.11
N THR A 139 -15.47 -3.47 -4.85
CA THR A 139 -14.58 -3.78 -3.73
C THR A 139 -15.43 -4.07 -2.49
N LYS A 140 -14.90 -4.84 -1.54
CA LYS A 140 -15.58 -5.18 -0.29
C LYS A 140 -15.64 -4.03 0.70
N SER A 141 -14.91 -2.95 0.47
CA SER A 141 -14.91 -1.76 1.32
C SER A 141 -15.77 -0.64 0.72
N PRO A 142 -16.99 -0.39 1.24
CA PRO A 142 -17.86 0.68 0.74
C PRO A 142 -17.24 2.10 0.69
N PRO A 143 -16.38 2.53 1.63
CA PRO A 143 -15.76 3.86 1.56
C PRO A 143 -14.61 3.94 0.53
N ALA A 144 -14.11 2.82 0.00
CA ALA A 144 -13.01 2.83 -0.94
C ALA A 144 -13.44 3.28 -2.34
N GLN A 145 -12.62 4.12 -2.96
CA GLN A 145 -12.74 4.57 -4.34
C GLN A 145 -11.87 3.71 -5.25
N ILE A 146 -12.43 3.23 -6.36
CA ILE A 146 -11.70 2.43 -7.35
C ILE A 146 -11.27 3.33 -8.50
N TYR A 147 -9.97 3.38 -8.79
CA TYR A 147 -9.42 4.03 -9.97
C TYR A 147 -8.93 2.96 -10.95
N TYR A 148 -9.10 3.21 -12.25
CA TYR A 148 -8.76 2.24 -13.28
C TYR A 148 -8.16 2.88 -14.54
N THR A 149 -7.44 2.05 -15.28
CA THR A 149 -6.90 2.34 -16.63
C THR A 149 -7.33 1.21 -17.57
N THR A 150 -7.37 1.50 -18.87
CA THR A 150 -7.79 0.53 -19.92
C THR A 150 -6.70 0.25 -20.95
N ASN A 151 -5.52 0.80 -20.73
CA ASN A 151 -4.34 0.72 -21.60
C ASN A 151 -3.16 0.02 -20.91
N GLY A 152 -3.34 -0.53 -19.71
CA GLY A 152 -2.26 -1.18 -18.96
C GLY A 152 -1.41 -0.28 -18.06
N ASP A 153 -1.64 1.04 -18.04
CA ASP A 153 -0.92 1.94 -17.14
C ASP A 153 -1.27 1.65 -15.67
N GLU A 154 -0.37 1.97 -14.74
CA GLU A 154 -0.67 1.85 -13.32
C GLU A 154 -1.79 2.83 -12.92
N PRO A 155 -2.90 2.35 -12.33
CA PRO A 155 -3.95 3.23 -11.85
C PRO A 155 -3.47 4.03 -10.62
N THR A 156 -3.62 5.35 -10.71
CA THR A 156 -3.37 6.32 -9.64
C THR A 156 -4.63 7.09 -9.31
N THR A 157 -4.62 7.95 -8.30
CA THR A 157 -5.72 8.88 -8.02
C THR A 157 -5.94 9.92 -9.13
N GLY A 158 -5.00 10.07 -10.08
CA GLY A 158 -5.16 10.87 -11.30
C GLY A 158 -5.78 10.09 -12.47
N SER A 159 -5.99 8.78 -12.34
CA SER A 159 -6.63 7.93 -13.35
C SER A 159 -8.17 8.07 -13.32
N THR A 160 -8.87 7.31 -14.14
CA THR A 160 -10.34 7.36 -14.21
C THR A 160 -10.96 6.77 -12.94
N LEU A 161 -11.78 7.54 -12.23
CA LEU A 161 -12.60 7.06 -11.13
C LEU A 161 -13.75 6.19 -11.66
N TYR A 162 -13.89 4.98 -11.10
CA TYR A 162 -15.00 4.10 -11.42
C TYR A 162 -16.28 4.54 -10.71
N THR A 163 -17.29 4.97 -11.48
CA THR A 163 -18.60 5.40 -10.97
C THR A 163 -19.76 4.54 -11.47
N ALA A 164 -19.56 3.80 -12.56
CA ALA A 164 -20.55 2.90 -13.16
C ALA A 164 -19.86 1.87 -14.08
N PRO A 165 -20.50 0.72 -14.34
CA PRO A 165 -20.01 -0.23 -15.34
C PRO A 165 -19.76 0.42 -16.71
N PHE A 166 -18.73 -0.01 -17.42
CA PHE A 166 -18.36 0.50 -18.74
C PHE A 166 -18.35 -0.61 -19.79
N THR A 167 -18.57 -0.26 -21.06
CA THR A 167 -18.61 -1.23 -22.15
C THR A 167 -17.20 -1.61 -22.61
N VAL A 168 -16.94 -2.92 -22.70
CA VAL A 168 -15.75 -3.48 -23.37
C VAL A 168 -16.18 -3.97 -24.75
N ASN A 169 -15.65 -3.34 -25.79
CA ASN A 169 -15.99 -3.59 -27.20
C ASN A 169 -14.78 -3.83 -28.10
N LEU A 170 -13.57 -3.59 -27.60
CA LEU A 170 -12.28 -3.80 -28.27
C LEU A 170 -11.32 -4.51 -27.30
N THR A 171 -10.20 -5.04 -27.82
CA THR A 171 -9.14 -5.55 -26.96
C THR A 171 -8.70 -4.47 -25.98
N THR A 172 -8.74 -4.78 -24.68
CA THR A 172 -8.54 -3.82 -23.60
C THR A 172 -7.75 -4.47 -22.47
N TRP A 173 -6.73 -3.78 -21.96
CA TRP A 173 -5.99 -4.20 -20.77
C TRP A 173 -6.41 -3.33 -19.58
N VAL A 174 -7.26 -3.88 -18.72
CA VAL A 174 -7.83 -3.13 -17.60
C VAL A 174 -7.03 -3.39 -16.34
N ARG A 175 -6.57 -2.32 -15.69
CA ARG A 175 -5.95 -2.37 -14.36
C ARG A 175 -6.75 -1.52 -13.39
N ALA A 176 -6.95 -2.00 -12.17
CA ALA A 176 -7.72 -1.31 -11.16
C ALA A 176 -7.05 -1.35 -9.78
N ARG A 177 -7.22 -0.28 -9.00
CA ARG A 177 -6.70 -0.15 -7.65
C ARG A 177 -7.69 0.63 -6.78
N ALA A 178 -7.85 0.20 -5.54
CA ALA A 178 -8.70 0.88 -4.56
C ALA A 178 -7.88 1.81 -3.66
N TYR A 179 -8.44 2.96 -3.37
CA TYR A 179 -7.92 3.97 -2.45
C TYR A 179 -8.98 4.24 -1.38
N GLU A 180 -8.58 4.17 -0.12
CA GLU A 180 -9.46 4.42 1.02
C GLU A 180 -8.74 5.36 1.99
N PRO A 181 -9.37 6.45 2.46
CA PRO A 181 -8.74 7.38 3.39
C PRO A 181 -8.20 6.66 4.63
N GLY A 182 -6.96 6.97 5.02
CA GLY A 182 -6.29 6.39 6.18
C GLY A 182 -5.69 4.99 5.96
N LEU A 183 -5.89 4.37 4.80
CA LEU A 183 -5.31 3.07 4.46
C LEU A 183 -4.26 3.21 3.36
N VAL A 184 -3.31 2.27 3.32
CA VAL A 184 -2.49 2.14 2.12
C VAL A 184 -3.33 1.62 0.95
N PRO A 185 -3.08 2.08 -0.30
CA PRO A 185 -3.86 1.64 -1.44
C PRO A 185 -3.77 0.13 -1.64
N SER A 186 -4.81 -0.46 -2.20
CA SER A 186 -4.85 -1.91 -2.46
C SER A 186 -3.72 -2.34 -3.40
N PRO A 187 -3.44 -3.65 -3.51
CA PRO A 187 -2.71 -4.19 -4.65
C PRO A 187 -3.45 -3.86 -5.95
N ILE A 188 -2.70 -3.75 -7.04
CA ILE A 188 -3.28 -3.57 -8.38
C ILE A 188 -3.77 -4.93 -8.88
N VAL A 189 -5.02 -4.98 -9.34
CA VAL A 189 -5.57 -6.14 -10.07
C VAL A 189 -5.64 -5.81 -11.55
N SER A 190 -5.46 -6.83 -12.39
CA SER A 190 -5.36 -6.66 -13.84
C SER A 190 -6.12 -7.77 -14.56
N GLU A 191 -6.87 -7.41 -15.59
CA GLU A 191 -7.54 -8.34 -16.50
C GLU A 191 -7.31 -7.91 -17.95
N THR A 192 -7.10 -8.89 -18.82
CA THR A 192 -6.94 -8.68 -20.26
C THR A 192 -8.14 -9.22 -20.99
N TYR A 193 -8.78 -8.38 -21.79
CA TYR A 193 -9.91 -8.77 -22.64
C TYR A 193 -9.49 -8.69 -24.10
N ILE A 194 -9.57 -9.79 -24.84
CA ILE A 194 -9.13 -9.88 -26.24
C ILE A 194 -10.35 -10.01 -27.13
N LYS A 195 -10.57 -9.03 -28.02
CA LYS A 195 -11.67 -9.09 -28.97
C LYS A 195 -11.33 -10.07 -30.09
N LEU A 196 -12.14 -11.11 -30.27
CA LEU A 196 -11.98 -12.01 -31.41
C LEU A 196 -12.55 -11.39 -32.68
N ASP A 197 -11.73 -11.39 -33.74
CA ASP A 197 -12.19 -11.09 -35.09
C ASP A 197 -13.26 -12.13 -35.52
N PRO A 198 -14.32 -11.74 -36.24
CA PRO A 198 -15.32 -12.67 -36.76
C PRO A 198 -14.72 -13.89 -37.49
N ASP A 199 -13.63 -13.70 -38.24
CA ASP A 199 -13.00 -14.79 -38.99
C ASP A 199 -12.41 -15.85 -38.06
N VAL A 200 -11.80 -15.43 -36.94
CA VAL A 200 -11.26 -16.31 -35.90
C VAL A 200 -12.36 -17.10 -35.19
N GLN A 201 -13.55 -16.50 -34.99
CA GLN A 201 -14.67 -17.19 -34.35
C GLN A 201 -15.22 -18.35 -35.20
N SER A 202 -15.05 -18.28 -36.52
CA SER A 202 -15.48 -19.32 -37.46
C SER A 202 -14.40 -20.35 -37.78
N PHE A 203 -13.16 -20.12 -37.32
CA PHE A 203 -12.02 -21.00 -37.55
C PHE A 203 -12.12 -22.26 -36.68
N SER A 204 -11.78 -23.41 -37.26
CA SER A 204 -11.65 -24.68 -36.55
C SER A 204 -10.34 -25.35 -36.98
N SER A 205 -9.63 -25.90 -35.99
CA SER A 205 -8.35 -26.55 -36.15
C SER A 205 -8.25 -27.67 -35.14
N ASN A 206 -7.55 -28.75 -35.51
CA ASN A 206 -7.13 -29.81 -34.60
C ASN A 206 -5.66 -29.66 -34.18
N LEU A 207 -5.09 -28.47 -34.40
CA LEU A 207 -3.75 -28.07 -33.98
C LEU A 207 -3.87 -26.90 -32.98
N PRO A 208 -2.95 -26.81 -32.00
CA PRO A 208 -2.89 -25.70 -31.06
C PRO A 208 -2.89 -24.34 -31.74
N ILE A 209 -3.65 -23.41 -31.18
CA ILE A 209 -3.76 -22.03 -31.69
C ILE A 209 -3.03 -21.09 -30.75
N VAL A 210 -2.26 -20.16 -31.32
CA VAL A 210 -1.63 -19.04 -30.61
C VAL A 210 -2.29 -17.75 -31.05
N LEU A 211 -2.90 -17.03 -30.11
CA LEU A 211 -3.42 -15.69 -30.32
C LEU A 211 -2.41 -14.67 -29.79
N ILE A 212 -2.01 -13.71 -30.63
CA ILE A 212 -1.11 -12.61 -30.28
C ILE A 212 -1.85 -11.29 -30.52
N ASP A 213 -1.94 -10.45 -29.48
CA ASP A 213 -2.48 -9.09 -29.58
C ASP A 213 -1.45 -8.10 -29.02
N SER A 214 -1.13 -7.06 -29.80
CA SER A 214 -0.16 -6.02 -29.43
C SER A 214 -0.78 -4.81 -28.76
N PHE A 215 -2.10 -4.82 -28.50
CA PHE A 215 -2.85 -3.69 -27.96
C PHE A 215 -2.67 -2.40 -28.77
N GLY A 216 -2.50 -2.54 -30.09
CA GLY A 216 -2.25 -1.41 -30.99
C GLY A 216 -0.81 -0.91 -31.01
N ALA A 217 0.11 -1.52 -30.26
CA ALA A 217 1.54 -1.24 -30.39
C ALA A 217 2.06 -1.75 -31.73
N ASN A 218 2.92 -0.94 -32.36
CA ASN A 218 3.65 -1.40 -33.54
C ASN A 218 4.77 -2.33 -33.08
N ILE A 219 4.65 -3.61 -33.44
CA ILE A 219 5.62 -4.66 -33.12
C ILE A 219 6.50 -5.02 -34.33
N ASP A 220 6.50 -4.17 -35.36
CA ASP A 220 7.34 -4.35 -36.53
C ASP A 220 8.84 -4.07 -36.24
N ASN A 221 9.69 -4.39 -37.21
CA ASN A 221 11.15 -4.36 -37.08
C ASN A 221 11.74 -2.96 -36.80
N ALA A 222 10.94 -1.89 -36.85
CA ALA A 222 11.38 -0.52 -36.60
C ALA A 222 11.36 -0.14 -35.12
N ASP A 223 10.54 -0.81 -34.29
CA ASP A 223 10.47 -0.58 -32.86
C ASP A 223 11.01 -1.79 -32.08
N ARG A 224 12.11 -1.59 -31.36
CA ARG A 224 12.75 -2.61 -30.51
C ARG A 224 12.51 -2.40 -29.02
N SER A 225 11.64 -1.46 -28.66
CA SER A 225 11.23 -1.29 -27.27
C SER A 225 10.38 -2.48 -26.83
N HIS A 226 10.46 -2.81 -25.55
CA HIS A 226 9.70 -3.92 -25.00
C HIS A 226 8.23 -3.51 -24.87
N HIS A 227 7.37 -4.08 -25.73
CA HIS A 227 5.93 -3.90 -25.67
C HIS A 227 5.27 -5.09 -24.99
N PRO A 228 4.45 -4.87 -23.94
CA PRO A 228 3.64 -5.95 -23.39
C PRO A 228 2.64 -6.42 -24.45
N ILE A 229 2.70 -7.71 -24.80
CA ILE A 229 1.76 -8.38 -25.71
C ILE A 229 0.94 -9.41 -24.94
N SER A 230 -0.31 -9.60 -25.34
CA SER A 230 -1.11 -10.71 -24.82
C SER A 230 -0.90 -11.95 -25.68
N MET A 231 -0.60 -13.08 -25.05
CA MET A 231 -0.50 -14.38 -25.71
C MET A 231 -1.39 -15.41 -25.01
N VAL A 232 -2.26 -16.07 -25.78
CA VAL A 232 -3.10 -17.17 -25.29
C VAL A 232 -2.84 -18.41 -26.12
N PHE A 233 -2.57 -19.53 -25.45
CA PHE A 233 -2.48 -20.86 -26.05
C PHE A 233 -3.80 -21.58 -25.84
N ILE A 234 -4.43 -22.00 -26.94
CA ILE A 234 -5.65 -22.79 -26.90
C ILE A 234 -5.29 -24.17 -27.43
N ASP A 235 -5.35 -25.16 -26.53
CA ASP A 235 -5.28 -26.57 -26.90
C ASP A 235 -6.67 -27.03 -27.33
N THR A 236 -6.77 -27.59 -28.53
CA THR A 236 -8.03 -28.00 -29.14
C THR A 236 -8.17 -29.51 -29.06
N ASP A 237 -9.35 -30.02 -28.72
CA ASP A 237 -9.57 -31.46 -28.63
C ASP A 237 -9.34 -32.14 -30.01
N GLU A 238 -8.47 -33.17 -30.04
CA GLU A 238 -8.04 -33.84 -31.27
C GLU A 238 -9.19 -34.50 -32.06
N ILE A 239 -10.34 -34.75 -31.42
CA ILE A 239 -11.49 -35.46 -32.01
C ILE A 239 -12.54 -34.48 -32.56
N ILE A 240 -12.73 -33.33 -31.91
CA ILE A 240 -13.80 -32.38 -32.27
C ILE A 240 -13.32 -31.00 -32.76
N GLY A 241 -12.02 -30.69 -32.68
CA GLY A 241 -11.43 -29.47 -33.25
C GLY A 241 -12.02 -28.17 -32.69
N ARG A 242 -12.41 -28.21 -31.41
CA ARG A 242 -12.97 -27.10 -30.62
C ARG A 242 -12.23 -26.97 -29.30
#